data_AF-A0AAD5K2L8-F1
#
_entry.id   AF-A0AAD5K2L8-F1
#
_cell.length_a   1.000
_cell.length_b   1.000
_cell.length_c   1.000
_cell.angle_alpha   90.00
_cell.angle_beta   90.00
_cell.angle_gamma   90.00
#
_symmetry.space_group_name_H-M   'P 1'
#
loop_
_entity.id
_entity.type
_entity.pdbx_description
1 polymer ?
#
loop_
_entity_poly.entity_id
_entity_poly.type
_entity_poly.pdbx_seq_one_letter_code
_entity_poly.pdbx_strand_id
1 'polypeptide(L)'
;MQQKKAQVNEPTPFTRTTEETETQQLDNDLRTMSIDDRVDVTQHFDVVNAFDMPRLRFNPVRKTFITCSDKPVLLGGANEKAALFRDRFDIIKQRLMHNENFCPPATHVSDNDSYLKIAPIKTLIGRDRDHFLLFGMLTQLEEGKVFLEDEDAHVELDLSECELPRSGMFTDGTFVLAEGYYGDDHIFHAQEISFPPAESRAMTDTFYSGVDFLGISKLKVEEDRLKAEEVANTNVFFVILSNLHLDEPRVMSALRRVFEGYENDTQIPLAFILCGDFCKDSAIDPDVYKDNFSALTDLIHEFRGIATHSYFVFVPGSKDPSMAGNSLPQTPIPDWFTTRMRGKIRRAIFASNPCRIRYCTQDIVIFREDLFSRLWRNSLKFPRMTEDEDPTKHIVRTVIDQGHLCPIPLTVRPIFWSFDHALRLYPLPHALILADQCESFGMTYEGTHCISPSSFPTSDFSWRTYYPATRVSEKW
;
A
#
# COMPACT_ATOMS: atom_id res chain seq x y z
N MET A 1 -72.72 56.36 21.28
CA MET A 1 -72.02 55.67 22.39
C MET A 1 -70.91 54.80 21.79
N GLN A 2 -69.78 54.66 22.51
CA GLN A 2 -68.81 53.53 22.53
C GLN A 2 -68.49 52.79 21.19
N GLN A 3 -67.24 52.83 20.70
CA GLN A 3 -66.18 51.80 20.93
C GLN A 3 -66.58 50.38 20.44
N LYS A 4 -65.81 49.57 19.71
CA LYS A 4 -64.42 49.50 19.15
C LYS A 4 -64.52 48.54 17.94
N LYS A 5 -63.61 48.40 16.96
CA LYS A 5 -62.22 48.87 16.69
C LYS A 5 -62.14 49.16 15.15
N ALA A 6 -61.05 49.71 14.63
CA ALA A 6 -60.83 49.80 13.17
C ALA A 6 -60.20 48.51 12.61
N GLN A 7 -60.69 48.04 11.45
CA GLN A 7 -59.96 47.13 10.56
C GLN A 7 -59.09 47.98 9.62
N VAL A 8 -57.81 47.64 9.51
CA VAL A 8 -56.87 48.26 8.57
C VAL A 8 -56.60 47.26 7.45
N ASN A 9 -56.75 47.69 6.20
CA ASN A 9 -56.31 46.94 5.03
C ASN A 9 -54.80 47.17 4.84
N GLU A 10 -54.04 46.10 4.63
CA GLU A 10 -52.67 46.14 4.11
C GLU A 10 -52.54 45.23 2.88
N PRO A 11 -52.02 45.75 1.77
CA PRO A 11 -51.30 44.99 0.77
C PRO A 11 -49.79 45.27 0.82
N THR A 12 -49.02 44.21 0.60
CA THR A 12 -47.55 44.07 0.61
C THR A 12 -46.71 45.21 -0.02
N PRO A 13 -45.54 45.55 0.55
CA PRO A 13 -44.50 46.33 -0.12
C PRO A 13 -43.46 45.44 -0.84
N PHE A 14 -43.40 45.53 -2.17
CA PHE A 14 -42.21 45.18 -2.95
C PHE A 14 -41.48 46.46 -3.36
N THR A 15 -40.23 46.64 -2.94
CA THR A 15 -39.30 47.59 -3.57
C THR A 15 -37.88 47.07 -3.47
N ARG A 16 -37.31 46.68 -4.62
CA ARG A 16 -35.89 46.31 -4.78
C ARG A 16 -35.03 47.57 -4.81
N THR A 17 -33.90 47.58 -4.10
CA THR A 17 -32.76 48.48 -4.42
C THR A 17 -31.38 48.09 -3.84
N THR A 18 -31.21 46.96 -3.14
CA THR A 18 -29.94 46.62 -2.45
C THR A 18 -29.12 45.48 -3.07
N GLU A 19 -29.70 44.60 -3.88
CA GLU A 19 -29.00 43.39 -4.38
C GLU A 19 -27.92 43.68 -5.44
N GLU A 20 -28.06 44.75 -6.24
CA GLU A 20 -27.15 45.03 -7.36
C GLU A 20 -25.76 45.52 -6.91
N THR A 21 -25.64 46.19 -5.76
CA THR A 21 -24.35 46.72 -5.27
C THR A 21 -23.50 45.65 -4.60
N GLU A 22 -24.11 44.76 -3.82
CA GLU A 22 -23.42 43.60 -3.23
C GLU A 22 -22.98 42.62 -4.33
N THR A 23 -23.82 42.39 -5.34
CA THR A 23 -23.46 41.52 -6.48
C THR A 23 -22.28 42.09 -7.27
N GLN A 24 -22.20 43.42 -7.47
CA GLN A 24 -21.06 44.06 -8.14
C GLN A 24 -19.77 44.11 -7.30
N GLN A 25 -19.87 44.10 -5.96
CA GLN A 25 -18.69 43.90 -5.11
C GLN A 25 -18.22 42.45 -5.15
N LEU A 26 -19.12 41.47 -5.07
CA LEU A 26 -18.78 40.05 -5.24
C LEU A 26 -18.16 39.78 -6.63
N ASP A 27 -18.72 40.35 -7.69
CA ASP A 27 -18.19 40.18 -9.06
C ASP A 27 -16.83 40.86 -9.25
N ASN A 28 -16.53 41.96 -8.53
CA ASN A 28 -15.20 42.57 -8.54
C ASN A 28 -14.18 41.80 -7.69
N ASP A 29 -14.59 41.24 -6.54
CA ASP A 29 -13.74 40.36 -5.74
C ASP A 29 -13.41 39.07 -6.53
N LEU A 30 -14.39 38.51 -7.24
CA LEU A 30 -14.20 37.38 -8.16
C LEU A 30 -13.33 37.73 -9.39
N ARG A 31 -13.41 38.96 -9.90
CA ARG A 31 -12.62 39.41 -11.08
C ARG A 31 -11.25 39.97 -10.75
N THR A 32 -10.88 40.05 -9.47
CA THR A 32 -9.53 40.46 -9.04
C THR A 32 -8.61 39.27 -8.72
N MET A 33 -9.10 38.03 -8.80
CA MET A 33 -8.30 36.79 -8.66
C MET A 33 -7.52 36.39 -9.93
N SER A 34 -6.98 37.36 -10.69
CA SER A 34 -6.14 37.11 -11.86
C SER A 34 -4.66 37.40 -11.59
N ILE A 35 -4.06 36.70 -10.61
CA ILE A 35 -2.61 36.68 -10.37
C ILE A 35 -2.17 35.25 -10.01
N ASP A 36 -1.85 34.45 -11.03
CA ASP A 36 -1.02 33.21 -11.00
C ASP A 36 -1.23 32.27 -9.79
N ASP A 37 -2.49 31.89 -9.53
CA ASP A 37 -2.94 31.04 -8.41
C ASP A 37 -2.60 29.53 -8.63
N ARG A 38 -1.36 29.23 -9.04
CA ARG A 38 -0.84 27.87 -9.22
C ARG A 38 -0.83 27.13 -7.89
N VAL A 39 -1.33 25.90 -7.89
CA VAL A 39 -1.27 25.05 -6.70
C VAL A 39 0.18 24.63 -6.46
N ASP A 40 0.75 25.02 -5.32
CA ASP A 40 2.08 24.57 -4.92
C ASP A 40 2.05 23.07 -4.55
N VAL A 41 2.28 22.23 -5.56
CA VAL A 41 2.34 20.77 -5.41
C VAL A 41 3.36 20.31 -4.37
N THR A 42 4.37 21.12 -4.04
CA THR A 42 5.38 20.78 -3.01
C THR A 42 4.81 20.82 -1.58
N GLN A 43 3.66 21.47 -1.37
CA GLN A 43 2.93 21.47 -0.11
C GLN A 43 1.98 20.27 0.04
N HIS A 44 1.76 19.51 -1.03
CA HIS A 44 0.93 18.31 -1.07
C HIS A 44 1.78 17.04 -0.98
N PHE A 45 2.67 16.98 0.02
CA PHE A 45 3.54 15.84 0.31
C PHE A 45 3.39 15.45 1.78
N ASP A 46 2.52 14.47 2.06
CA ASP A 46 2.21 13.97 3.40
C ASP A 46 2.77 12.56 3.58
N VAL A 47 3.45 12.29 4.71
CA VAL A 47 3.97 10.96 5.07
C VAL A 47 3.17 10.42 6.25
N VAL A 48 2.55 9.25 6.05
CA VAL A 48 1.69 8.57 7.04
C VAL A 48 2.38 7.31 7.55
N ASN A 49 2.46 7.20 8.88
CA ASN A 49 2.94 5.97 9.52
C ASN A 49 1.82 4.93 9.61
N ALA A 50 2.21 3.65 9.57
CA ALA A 50 1.32 2.52 9.75
C ALA A 50 0.55 2.52 11.09
N PHE A 51 1.10 3.18 12.13
CA PHE A 51 0.45 3.31 13.43
C PHE A 51 -0.58 4.45 13.52
N ASP A 52 -0.51 5.42 12.59
CA ASP A 52 -1.39 6.59 12.55
C ASP A 52 -2.62 6.36 11.65
N MET A 53 -2.61 5.28 10.85
CA MET A 53 -3.70 4.92 9.93
C MET A 53 -5.02 4.62 10.65
N PRO A 54 -6.18 4.95 10.03
CA PRO A 54 -7.48 4.62 10.57
C PRO A 54 -7.76 3.11 10.46
N ARG A 55 -8.18 2.49 11.57
CA ARG A 55 -8.59 1.09 11.58
C ARG A 55 -9.96 0.93 10.90
N LEU A 56 -9.95 0.68 9.59
CA LEU A 56 -11.12 0.39 8.78
C LEU A 56 -11.33 -1.12 8.61
N ARG A 57 -12.56 -1.58 8.88
CA ARG A 57 -13.01 -2.95 8.71
C ARG A 57 -14.12 -3.01 7.67
N PHE A 58 -14.05 -3.96 6.73
CA PHE A 58 -15.16 -4.22 5.82
C PHE A 58 -16.31 -4.90 6.56
N ASN A 59 -17.55 -4.48 6.34
CA ASN A 59 -18.73 -5.11 6.90
C ASN A 59 -19.47 -5.88 5.79
N PRO A 60 -19.44 -7.23 5.78
CA PRO A 60 -20.02 -8.02 4.69
C PRO A 60 -21.55 -7.89 4.58
N VAL A 61 -22.24 -7.54 5.67
CA VAL A 61 -23.70 -7.33 5.68
C VAL A 61 -24.07 -5.97 5.08
N ARG A 62 -23.33 -4.91 5.43
CA ARG A 62 -23.54 -3.55 4.91
C ARG A 62 -22.85 -3.27 3.57
N LYS A 63 -21.96 -4.16 3.13
CA LYS A 63 -21.09 -4.02 1.95
C LYS A 63 -20.36 -2.67 1.92
N THR A 64 -19.79 -2.27 3.05
CA THR A 64 -19.08 -0.99 3.19
C THR A 64 -18.04 -1.03 4.30
N PHE A 65 -17.11 -0.09 4.28
CA PHE A 65 -16.10 0.07 5.33
C PHE A 65 -16.66 0.84 6.52
N ILE A 66 -16.37 0.34 7.72
CA ILE A 66 -16.71 1.00 8.99
C ILE A 66 -15.43 1.29 9.77
N THR A 67 -15.38 2.44 10.42
CA THR A 67 -14.36 2.76 11.42
C THR A 67 -14.58 1.92 12.67
N CYS A 68 -13.53 1.23 13.13
CA CYS A 68 -13.58 0.56 14.43
C CYS A 68 -13.59 1.61 15.56
N SER A 69 -14.43 1.40 16.58
CA SER A 69 -14.42 2.21 17.81
C SER A 69 -13.13 2.04 18.60
N ASP A 70 -12.55 0.84 18.53
CA ASP A 70 -11.49 0.40 19.41
C ASP A 70 -10.13 0.69 18.76
N LYS A 71 -9.31 1.49 19.47
CA LYS A 71 -7.96 1.83 19.01
C LYS A 71 -7.08 0.58 18.98
N PRO A 72 -6.27 0.38 17.92
CA PRO A 72 -5.38 -0.77 17.83
C PRO A 72 -4.31 -0.73 18.93
N VAL A 73 -4.01 -1.90 19.50
CA VAL A 73 -3.00 -2.08 20.56
C VAL A 73 -1.93 -3.08 20.14
N LEU A 74 -0.68 -2.87 20.56
CA LEU A 74 0.44 -3.76 20.19
C LEU A 74 0.25 -5.18 20.73
N LEU A 75 -0.20 -5.30 21.99
CA LEU A 75 -0.47 -6.58 22.65
C LEU A 75 -1.96 -6.92 22.54
N GLY A 76 -2.38 -7.31 21.33
CA GLY A 76 -3.75 -7.75 21.06
C GLY A 76 -4.11 -9.06 21.74
N GLY A 77 -5.40 -9.23 22.08
CA GLY A 77 -5.92 -10.51 22.58
C GLY A 77 -6.07 -11.55 21.45
N ALA A 78 -6.30 -12.82 21.80
CA ALA A 78 -6.42 -13.92 20.82
C ALA A 78 -7.48 -13.67 19.73
N ASN A 79 -8.56 -12.96 20.04
CA ASN A 79 -9.59 -12.57 19.08
C ASN A 79 -9.05 -11.69 17.94
N GLU A 80 -8.03 -10.86 18.20
CA GLU A 80 -7.38 -10.04 17.16
C GLU A 80 -6.61 -10.90 16.15
N LYS A 81 -6.01 -12.02 16.60
CA LYS A 81 -5.36 -12.99 15.69
C LYS A 81 -6.36 -13.63 14.73
N ALA A 82 -7.56 -13.98 15.22
CA ALA A 82 -8.61 -14.53 14.37
C ALA A 82 -9.24 -13.47 13.46
N ALA A 83 -9.43 -12.25 13.97
CA ALA A 83 -9.92 -11.12 13.20
C ALA A 83 -9.00 -10.73 12.04
N LEU A 84 -7.67 -10.85 12.20
CA LEU A 84 -6.68 -10.63 11.15
C LEU A 84 -6.99 -11.46 9.90
N PHE A 85 -7.10 -12.78 10.02
CA PHE A 85 -7.34 -13.66 8.87
C PHE A 85 -8.74 -13.48 8.29
N ARG A 86 -9.76 -13.29 9.15
CA ARG A 86 -11.13 -12.97 8.73
C ARG A 86 -11.17 -11.67 7.90
N ASP A 87 -10.50 -10.62 8.35
CA ASP A 87 -10.50 -9.31 7.68
C ASP A 87 -9.75 -9.32 6.34
N ARG A 88 -8.74 -10.20 6.18
CA ARG A 88 -8.10 -10.45 4.88
C ARG A 88 -9.04 -11.22 3.94
N PHE A 89 -9.65 -12.31 4.44
CA PHE A 89 -10.62 -13.11 3.70
C PHE A 89 -11.80 -12.27 3.20
N ASP A 90 -12.43 -11.49 4.07
CA ASP A 90 -13.65 -10.71 3.78
C ASP A 90 -13.44 -9.70 2.63
N ILE A 91 -12.24 -9.12 2.52
CA ILE A 91 -11.90 -8.12 1.50
C ILE A 91 -11.58 -8.79 0.16
N ILE A 92 -10.83 -9.88 0.18
CA ILE A 92 -10.56 -10.65 -1.04
C ILE A 92 -11.86 -11.26 -1.59
N LYS A 93 -12.74 -11.76 -0.71
CA LYS A 93 -14.08 -12.21 -1.06
C LYS A 93 -14.93 -11.09 -1.65
N GLN A 94 -14.90 -9.89 -1.07
CA GLN A 94 -15.59 -8.72 -1.61
C GLN A 94 -15.09 -8.35 -3.02
N ARG A 95 -13.77 -8.38 -3.26
CA ARG A 95 -13.18 -8.14 -4.59
C ARG A 95 -13.65 -9.18 -5.62
N LEU A 96 -13.70 -10.46 -5.24
CA LEU A 96 -14.24 -11.52 -6.10
C LEU A 96 -15.72 -11.26 -6.46
N MET A 97 -16.52 -10.81 -5.48
CA MET A 97 -17.93 -10.45 -5.68
C MET A 97 -18.15 -9.13 -6.45
N HIS A 98 -17.10 -8.42 -6.86
CA HIS A 98 -17.17 -7.26 -7.76
C HIS A 98 -16.75 -7.60 -9.19
N ASN A 99 -16.04 -8.73 -9.39
CA ASN A 99 -15.56 -9.15 -10.70
C ASN A 99 -16.67 -9.88 -11.47
N GLU A 100 -16.93 -9.42 -12.69
CA GLU A 100 -18.01 -9.91 -13.55
C GLU A 100 -17.92 -11.43 -13.80
N ASN A 101 -16.71 -12.00 -13.86
CA ASN A 101 -16.49 -13.43 -14.12
C ASN A 101 -17.05 -14.35 -13.02
N PHE A 102 -17.26 -13.84 -11.79
CA PHE A 102 -17.81 -14.62 -10.67
C PHE A 102 -19.23 -14.18 -10.28
N CYS A 103 -19.79 -13.20 -10.98
CA CYS A 103 -21.11 -12.65 -10.69
C CYS A 103 -22.16 -13.23 -11.65
N PRO A 104 -23.28 -13.80 -11.15
CA PRO A 104 -24.36 -14.22 -12.02
C PRO A 104 -24.97 -12.99 -12.71
N PRO A 105 -25.16 -13.00 -14.04
CA PRO A 105 -25.77 -11.88 -14.76
C PRO A 105 -27.19 -11.61 -14.26
N ALA A 106 -27.56 -10.33 -14.16
CA ALA A 106 -28.83 -9.88 -13.57
C ALA A 106 -30.09 -10.29 -14.37
N THR A 107 -29.92 -10.88 -15.56
CA THR A 107 -31.00 -11.32 -16.45
C THR A 107 -31.00 -12.84 -16.59
N HIS A 108 -32.13 -13.49 -16.24
CA HIS A 108 -32.36 -14.95 -16.30
C HIS A 108 -32.41 -15.55 -17.74
N VAL A 109 -31.66 -15.02 -18.71
CA VAL A 109 -31.78 -15.37 -20.14
C VAL A 109 -30.45 -15.88 -20.74
N SER A 110 -29.34 -15.79 -20.01
CA SER A 110 -28.02 -16.30 -20.43
C SER A 110 -27.75 -17.71 -19.91
N ASP A 111 -26.98 -18.49 -20.68
CA ASP A 111 -26.54 -19.85 -20.33
C ASP A 111 -25.85 -19.93 -18.96
N ASN A 112 -26.01 -21.07 -18.28
CA ASN A 112 -25.37 -21.33 -16.98
C ASN A 112 -23.83 -21.33 -17.03
N ASP A 113 -23.23 -21.45 -18.22
CA ASP A 113 -21.78 -21.46 -18.44
C ASP A 113 -21.15 -20.06 -18.46
N SER A 114 -21.94 -18.98 -18.33
CA SER A 114 -21.43 -17.61 -18.52
C SER A 114 -20.68 -17.01 -17.32
N TYR A 115 -20.59 -17.69 -16.18
CA TYR A 115 -19.87 -17.21 -14.99
C TYR A 115 -19.33 -18.38 -14.14
N LEU A 116 -18.20 -18.15 -13.48
CA LEU A 116 -17.54 -19.11 -12.60
C LEU A 116 -18.17 -19.08 -11.21
N LYS A 117 -18.84 -20.16 -10.83
CA LYS A 117 -19.52 -20.25 -9.53
C LYS A 117 -18.60 -20.78 -8.44
N ILE A 118 -18.15 -19.88 -7.56
CA ILE A 118 -17.42 -20.23 -6.35
C ILE A 118 -18.36 -20.99 -5.38
N ALA A 119 -17.94 -22.18 -4.95
CA ALA A 119 -18.65 -23.02 -3.99
C ALA A 119 -18.00 -22.95 -2.59
N PRO A 120 -18.78 -22.91 -1.49
CA PRO A 120 -18.23 -23.03 -0.14
C PRO A 120 -17.89 -24.49 0.17
N ILE A 121 -16.83 -24.73 0.94
CA ILE A 121 -16.21 -26.05 1.16
C ILE A 121 -17.21 -27.07 1.73
N LYS A 122 -18.14 -26.63 2.59
CA LYS A 122 -19.23 -27.47 3.13
C LYS A 122 -20.16 -28.08 2.08
N THR A 123 -20.15 -27.62 0.82
CA THR A 123 -20.96 -28.21 -0.27
C THR A 123 -20.32 -29.42 -0.95
N LEU A 124 -19.06 -29.74 -0.63
CA LEU A 124 -18.39 -30.98 -1.06
C LEU A 124 -19.02 -32.23 -0.40
N ILE A 125 -19.57 -32.07 0.81
CA ILE A 125 -20.11 -33.18 1.62
C ILE A 125 -21.25 -33.89 0.87
N GLY A 126 -21.02 -35.15 0.47
CA GLY A 126 -21.98 -35.96 -0.26
C GLY A 126 -22.09 -35.64 -1.75
N ARG A 127 -21.07 -34.99 -2.33
CA ARG A 127 -20.95 -34.65 -3.75
C ARG A 127 -19.60 -35.13 -4.29
N ASP A 128 -19.34 -36.41 -4.07
CA ASP A 128 -18.12 -37.09 -4.49
C ASP A 128 -18.03 -37.09 -6.03
N ARG A 129 -16.85 -36.81 -6.57
CA ARG A 129 -16.53 -36.70 -8.01
C ARG A 129 -17.16 -35.52 -8.77
N ASP A 130 -17.89 -34.64 -8.10
CA ASP A 130 -18.28 -33.35 -8.70
C ASP A 130 -17.04 -32.44 -8.83
N HIS A 131 -17.01 -31.61 -9.88
CA HIS A 131 -16.02 -30.53 -10.06
C HIS A 131 -16.47 -29.26 -9.34
N PHE A 132 -15.53 -28.54 -8.73
CA PHE A 132 -15.77 -27.31 -7.99
C PHE A 132 -14.67 -26.27 -8.23
N LEU A 133 -15.08 -25.00 -8.18
CA LEU A 133 -14.20 -23.87 -7.93
C LEU A 133 -14.37 -23.44 -6.47
N LEU A 134 -13.31 -23.56 -5.68
CA LEU A 134 -13.30 -23.21 -4.26
C LEU A 134 -12.50 -21.93 -4.04
N PHE A 135 -12.90 -21.13 -3.04
CA PHE A 135 -12.13 -19.97 -2.57
C PHE A 135 -11.79 -20.16 -1.09
N GLY A 136 -10.51 -20.05 -0.74
CA GLY A 136 -10.06 -20.20 0.63
C GLY A 136 -8.59 -19.82 0.85
N MET A 137 -8.14 -19.96 2.08
CA MET A 137 -6.76 -19.77 2.52
C MET A 137 -6.01 -21.10 2.49
N LEU A 138 -4.82 -21.14 1.88
CA LEU A 138 -3.90 -22.26 2.00
C LEU A 138 -3.34 -22.31 3.42
N THR A 139 -3.41 -23.48 4.05
CA THR A 139 -2.90 -23.71 5.41
C THR A 139 -2.12 -25.01 5.52
N GLN A 140 -1.16 -25.08 6.45
CA GLN A 140 -0.50 -26.32 6.86
C GLN A 140 -0.87 -26.70 8.29
N LEU A 141 -1.96 -27.45 8.45
CA LEU A 141 -2.47 -27.92 9.75
C LEU A 141 -1.71 -29.16 10.27
N GLU A 142 -1.28 -30.03 9.36
CA GLU A 142 -0.51 -31.25 9.64
C GLU A 142 0.80 -31.21 8.84
N GLU A 143 1.88 -31.79 9.37
CA GLU A 143 3.20 -31.76 8.72
C GLU A 143 3.15 -32.49 7.36
N GLY A 144 3.57 -31.80 6.30
CA GLY A 144 3.58 -32.34 4.93
C GLY A 144 2.25 -32.30 4.19
N LYS A 145 1.15 -31.88 4.82
CA LYS A 145 -0.16 -31.70 4.18
C LYS A 145 -0.52 -30.24 4.00
N VAL A 146 -1.26 -29.97 2.93
CA VAL A 146 -1.86 -28.66 2.66
C VAL A 146 -3.37 -28.80 2.79
N PHE A 147 -4.01 -27.77 3.33
CA PHE A 147 -5.46 -27.66 3.46
C PHE A 147 -5.92 -26.34 2.84
N LEU A 148 -7.17 -26.32 2.38
CA LEU A 148 -7.88 -25.10 2.02
C LEU A 148 -8.92 -24.79 3.10
N GLU A 149 -8.90 -23.59 3.68
CA GLU A 149 -9.81 -23.14 4.75
C GLU A 149 -10.69 -21.98 4.25
N ASP A 150 -12.02 -22.03 4.48
CA ASP A 150 -12.96 -20.96 4.12
C ASP A 150 -13.48 -20.19 5.35
N GLU A 151 -14.77 -19.84 5.40
CA GLU A 151 -15.35 -19.15 6.55
C GLU A 151 -15.65 -20.06 7.74
N ASP A 152 -15.99 -21.32 7.48
CA ASP A 152 -16.56 -22.26 8.45
C ASP A 152 -16.18 -23.74 8.23
N ALA A 153 -15.38 -24.06 7.21
CA ALA A 153 -14.89 -25.40 6.93
C ALA A 153 -13.44 -25.41 6.39
N HIS A 154 -12.83 -26.60 6.35
CA HIS A 154 -11.57 -26.87 5.68
C HIS A 154 -11.62 -28.22 4.95
N VAL A 155 -10.76 -28.40 3.95
CA VAL A 155 -10.58 -29.66 3.22
C VAL A 155 -9.10 -29.92 2.96
N GLU A 156 -8.67 -31.19 3.01
CA GLU A 156 -7.31 -31.59 2.62
C GLU A 156 -7.13 -31.37 1.11
N LEU A 157 -6.01 -30.77 0.72
CA LEU A 157 -5.76 -30.28 -0.63
C LEU A 157 -4.57 -31.02 -1.24
N ASP A 158 -4.83 -31.88 -2.22
CA ASP A 158 -3.78 -32.51 -3.01
C ASP A 158 -3.32 -31.56 -4.12
N LEU A 159 -2.05 -31.17 -4.04
CA LEU A 159 -1.36 -30.31 -5.00
C LEU A 159 -0.40 -31.09 -5.91
N SER A 160 -0.41 -32.42 -5.89
CA SER A 160 0.57 -33.26 -6.61
C SER A 160 0.50 -33.02 -8.13
N GLU A 161 -0.67 -33.23 -8.72
CA GLU A 161 -0.91 -33.06 -10.16
C GLU A 161 -1.30 -31.62 -10.54
N CYS A 162 -1.55 -30.74 -9.56
CA CYS A 162 -1.98 -29.35 -9.77
C CYS A 162 -1.03 -28.56 -10.67
N GLU A 163 -1.56 -27.96 -11.73
CA GLU A 163 -0.86 -26.96 -12.53
C GLU A 163 -0.75 -25.64 -11.75
N LEU A 164 0.39 -24.94 -11.92
CA LEU A 164 0.63 -23.63 -11.35
C LEU A 164 0.62 -22.57 -12.45
N PRO A 165 0.13 -21.35 -12.18
CA PRO A 165 0.23 -20.24 -13.11
C PRO A 165 1.69 -19.82 -13.27
N ARG A 166 2.00 -19.25 -14.43
CA ARG A 166 3.33 -18.71 -14.78
C ARG A 166 3.89 -17.66 -13.81
N SER A 167 3.06 -17.09 -12.94
CA SER A 167 3.53 -16.09 -11.98
C SER A 167 2.72 -16.13 -10.70
N GLY A 168 3.43 -15.93 -9.58
CA GLY A 168 2.90 -16.04 -8.23
C GLY A 168 3.79 -16.92 -7.34
N MET A 169 3.61 -16.81 -6.02
CA MET A 169 4.33 -17.55 -4.98
C MET A 169 3.34 -17.96 -3.89
N PHE A 170 2.90 -19.22 -3.93
CA PHE A 170 1.86 -19.74 -3.04
C PHE A 170 2.47 -20.15 -1.71
N THR A 171 2.18 -19.42 -0.64
CA THR A 171 2.70 -19.66 0.72
C THR A 171 1.57 -20.03 1.67
N ASP A 172 1.90 -20.62 2.83
CA ASP A 172 0.94 -20.78 3.93
C ASP A 172 0.39 -19.39 4.34
N GLY A 173 -0.94 -19.28 4.47
CA GLY A 173 -1.65 -18.03 4.67
C GLY A 173 -1.95 -17.19 3.41
N THR A 174 -1.69 -17.69 2.19
CA THR A 174 -2.19 -17.06 0.94
C THR A 174 -3.61 -17.52 0.61
N PHE A 175 -4.41 -16.61 0.06
CA PHE A 175 -5.76 -16.90 -0.44
C PHE A 175 -5.72 -17.29 -1.92
N VAL A 176 -6.42 -18.35 -2.29
CA VAL A 176 -6.43 -18.89 -3.65
C VAL A 176 -7.84 -19.21 -4.11
N LEU A 177 -8.00 -19.23 -5.43
CA LEU A 177 -9.03 -19.98 -6.13
C LEU A 177 -8.42 -21.34 -6.48
N ALA A 178 -9.10 -22.43 -6.11
CA ALA A 178 -8.69 -23.79 -6.41
C ALA A 178 -9.77 -24.47 -7.26
N GLU A 179 -9.43 -24.87 -8.47
CA GLU A 179 -10.30 -25.62 -9.37
C GLU A 179 -9.87 -27.10 -9.39
N GLY A 180 -10.84 -28.00 -9.30
CA GLY A 180 -10.56 -29.43 -9.21
C GLY A 180 -11.81 -30.25 -8.91
N TYR A 181 -11.60 -31.48 -8.43
CA TYR A 181 -12.67 -32.41 -8.09
C TYR A 181 -12.51 -32.96 -6.67
N TYR A 182 -13.63 -33.33 -6.05
CA TYR A 182 -13.64 -33.96 -4.73
C TYR A 182 -13.53 -35.48 -4.87
N GLY A 183 -12.48 -36.08 -4.29
CA GLY A 183 -12.18 -37.50 -4.39
C GLY A 183 -13.04 -38.39 -3.49
N ASP A 184 -13.15 -39.68 -3.85
CA ASP A 184 -13.78 -40.71 -3.01
C ASP A 184 -13.00 -40.95 -1.69
N ASP A 185 -11.76 -40.46 -1.60
CA ASP A 185 -10.87 -40.48 -0.44
C ASP A 185 -11.09 -39.29 0.52
N HIS A 186 -12.06 -38.42 0.21
CA HIS A 186 -12.40 -37.18 0.91
C HIS A 186 -11.35 -36.06 0.80
N ILE A 187 -10.43 -36.14 -0.17
CA ILE A 187 -9.44 -35.10 -0.48
C ILE A 187 -9.93 -34.27 -1.68
N PHE A 188 -9.60 -32.98 -1.72
CA PHE A 188 -9.81 -32.16 -2.91
C PHE A 188 -8.56 -32.19 -3.79
N HIS A 189 -8.65 -32.79 -4.97
CA HIS A 189 -7.55 -32.83 -5.93
C HIS A 189 -7.60 -31.58 -6.80
N ALA A 190 -6.68 -30.65 -6.55
CA ALA A 190 -6.59 -29.43 -7.34
C ALA A 190 -5.97 -29.73 -8.70
N GLN A 191 -6.65 -29.31 -9.76
CA GLN A 191 -6.17 -29.34 -11.14
C GLN A 191 -5.45 -28.02 -11.47
N GLU A 192 -6.00 -26.88 -11.02
CA GLU A 192 -5.36 -25.56 -11.11
C GLU A 192 -5.56 -24.79 -9.80
N ILE A 193 -4.53 -24.06 -9.36
CA ILE A 193 -4.69 -23.00 -8.34
C ILE A 193 -4.29 -21.66 -8.92
N SER A 194 -5.06 -20.62 -8.64
CA SER A 194 -4.76 -19.25 -9.05
C SER A 194 -4.99 -18.28 -7.89
N PHE A 195 -4.38 -17.09 -7.98
CA PHE A 195 -4.72 -16.02 -7.04
C PHE A 195 -6.03 -15.34 -7.43
N PRO A 196 -6.81 -14.87 -6.45
CA PRO A 196 -7.98 -14.05 -6.69
C PRO A 196 -7.57 -12.75 -7.41
N PRO A 197 -8.17 -12.41 -8.56
CA PRO A 197 -7.73 -11.28 -9.39
C PRO A 197 -7.75 -9.95 -8.63
N ALA A 198 -6.74 -9.11 -8.87
CA ALA A 198 -6.67 -7.79 -8.27
C ALA A 198 -7.86 -6.91 -8.67
N GLU A 199 -8.32 -6.06 -7.75
CA GLU A 199 -9.30 -5.02 -8.04
C GLU A 199 -8.54 -3.72 -8.30
N SER A 200 -8.60 -3.20 -9.53
CA SER A 200 -7.93 -1.94 -9.85
C SER A 200 -8.48 -0.79 -8.99
N ARG A 201 -7.62 0.17 -8.60
CA ARG A 201 -8.03 1.34 -7.80
C ARG A 201 -9.25 2.05 -8.40
N ALA A 202 -9.26 2.25 -9.72
CA ALA A 202 -10.38 2.92 -10.39
C ALA A 202 -11.72 2.21 -10.16
N MET A 203 -11.72 0.87 -10.10
CA MET A 203 -12.90 0.10 -9.74
C MET A 203 -13.25 0.29 -8.25
N THR A 204 -12.28 0.15 -7.34
CA THR A 204 -12.46 0.38 -5.89
C THR A 204 -13.09 1.74 -5.59
N ASP A 205 -12.61 2.79 -6.25
CA ASP A 205 -13.06 4.16 -6.05
C ASP A 205 -14.54 4.36 -6.49
N THR A 206 -15.04 3.59 -7.47
CA THR A 206 -16.49 3.64 -7.82
C THR A 206 -17.39 3.07 -6.73
N PHE A 207 -16.95 2.01 -6.03
CA PHE A 207 -17.73 1.38 -4.97
C PHE A 207 -17.63 2.11 -3.62
N TYR A 208 -16.47 2.71 -3.34
CA TYR A 208 -16.15 3.30 -2.02
C TYR A 208 -15.74 4.77 -2.07
N SER A 209 -16.31 5.52 -3.03
CA SER A 209 -16.10 6.97 -3.16
C SER A 209 -16.28 7.71 -1.82
N GLY A 210 -15.24 8.41 -1.39
CA GLY A 210 -15.23 9.19 -0.15
C GLY A 210 -14.85 8.43 1.14
N VAL A 211 -14.46 7.15 1.08
CA VAL A 211 -13.80 6.46 2.20
C VAL A 211 -12.33 6.89 2.26
N ASP A 212 -11.92 7.51 3.37
CA ASP A 212 -10.51 7.85 3.60
C ASP A 212 -9.76 6.70 4.28
N PHE A 213 -9.00 5.96 3.49
CA PHE A 213 -8.18 4.83 3.95
C PHE A 213 -6.87 5.25 4.63
N LEU A 214 -6.45 6.52 4.55
CA LEU A 214 -5.18 6.98 5.14
C LEU A 214 -5.35 7.82 6.41
N GLY A 215 -6.53 8.38 6.68
CA GLY A 215 -6.76 9.25 7.84
C GLY A 215 -6.25 10.67 7.64
N ILE A 216 -5.88 11.04 6.40
CA ILE A 216 -5.42 12.38 6.06
C ILE A 216 -6.67 13.22 5.78
N SER A 217 -6.77 14.38 6.45
CA SER A 217 -7.86 15.33 6.21
C SER A 217 -8.08 15.58 4.72
N LYS A 218 -9.36 15.62 4.29
CA LYS A 218 -9.75 15.80 2.88
C LYS A 218 -8.91 16.88 2.20
N LEU A 219 -8.50 16.60 0.96
CA LEU A 219 -7.68 17.50 0.15
C LEU A 219 -8.22 18.94 0.22
N LYS A 220 -7.34 19.88 0.53
CA LYS A 220 -7.66 21.33 0.62
C LYS A 220 -8.06 21.93 -0.73
N VAL A 221 -7.86 21.18 -1.81
CA VAL A 221 -8.05 21.55 -3.20
C VAL A 221 -8.85 20.44 -3.86
N GLU A 222 -9.70 20.80 -4.81
CA GLU A 222 -10.46 19.86 -5.65
C GLU A 222 -9.52 18.87 -6.36
N GLU A 223 -9.89 17.58 -6.33
CA GLU A 223 -9.02 16.48 -6.74
C GLU A 223 -8.63 16.56 -8.22
N ASP A 224 -9.57 16.91 -9.11
CA ASP A 224 -9.29 17.09 -10.54
C ASP A 224 -8.32 18.24 -10.82
N ARG A 225 -8.40 19.35 -10.06
CA ARG A 225 -7.45 20.47 -10.18
C ARG A 225 -6.07 20.05 -9.69
N LEU A 226 -5.99 19.32 -8.58
CA LEU A 226 -4.73 18.82 -8.03
C LEU A 226 -4.07 17.81 -8.96
N LYS A 227 -4.87 16.97 -9.63
CA LYS A 227 -4.42 16.01 -10.65
C LYS A 227 -3.89 16.68 -11.93
N ALA A 228 -4.51 17.78 -12.37
CA ALA A 228 -4.02 18.56 -13.50
C ALA A 228 -2.63 19.15 -13.22
N GLU A 229 -2.43 19.70 -12.02
CA GLU A 229 -1.15 20.25 -11.56
C GLU A 229 -0.10 19.14 -11.33
N GLU A 230 -0.49 17.98 -10.79
CA GLU A 230 0.37 16.80 -10.65
C GLU A 230 0.97 16.36 -12.00
N VAL A 231 0.17 16.35 -13.07
CA VAL A 231 0.61 15.99 -14.43
C VAL A 231 1.41 17.12 -15.11
N ALA A 232 1.09 18.39 -14.83
CA ALA A 232 1.81 19.53 -15.38
C ALA A 232 3.25 19.67 -14.83
N ASN A 233 3.50 19.26 -13.58
CA ASN A 233 4.78 19.42 -12.91
C ASN A 233 5.75 18.25 -13.17
N THR A 234 6.17 18.08 -14.43
CA THR A 234 7.08 17.01 -14.88
C THR A 234 8.48 17.05 -14.25
N ASN A 235 8.87 18.18 -13.66
CA ASN A 235 10.16 18.35 -12.96
C ASN A 235 10.17 17.76 -11.54
N VAL A 236 9.03 17.30 -11.02
CA VAL A 236 8.96 16.65 -9.70
C VAL A 236 9.28 15.16 -9.83
N PHE A 237 10.24 14.70 -9.03
CA PHE A 237 10.59 13.29 -8.91
C PHE A 237 11.08 12.96 -7.50
N PHE A 238 11.05 11.67 -7.17
CA PHE A 238 11.56 11.11 -5.92
C PHE A 238 12.73 10.18 -6.21
N VAL A 239 13.82 10.32 -5.46
CA VAL A 239 14.99 9.42 -5.52
C VAL A 239 14.80 8.32 -4.47
N ILE A 240 14.93 7.05 -4.86
CA ILE A 240 14.63 5.89 -4.02
C ILE A 240 15.91 5.04 -3.89
N LEU A 241 16.38 4.88 -2.66
CA LEU A 241 17.53 4.06 -2.30
C LEU A 241 17.16 3.05 -1.19
N SER A 242 17.88 1.92 -1.13
CA SER A 242 17.64 0.83 -0.16
C SER A 242 18.93 0.16 0.28
N ASN A 243 18.95 -0.39 1.50
CA ASN A 243 20.10 -0.99 2.18
C ASN A 243 21.32 -0.05 2.24
N LEU A 244 21.07 1.15 2.73
CA LEU A 244 22.08 2.19 2.91
C LEU A 244 22.95 1.93 4.14
N HIS A 245 23.82 0.91 4.08
CA HIS A 245 24.79 0.58 5.12
C HIS A 245 25.76 1.76 5.39
N LEU A 246 25.40 2.66 6.32
CA LEU A 246 26.13 3.89 6.63
C LEU A 246 27.48 3.62 7.30
N ASP A 247 27.63 2.42 7.88
CA ASP A 247 28.88 1.88 8.41
C ASP A 247 29.93 1.56 7.33
N GLU A 248 29.53 1.42 6.06
CA GLU A 248 30.48 1.21 4.96
C GLU A 248 30.94 2.55 4.34
N PRO A 249 32.24 2.92 4.41
CA PRO A 249 32.74 4.17 3.84
C PRO A 249 32.45 4.33 2.33
N ARG A 250 32.32 3.21 1.62
CA ARG A 250 31.97 3.16 0.20
C ARG A 250 30.56 3.69 -0.07
N VAL A 251 29.59 3.35 0.79
CA VAL A 251 28.20 3.85 0.71
C VAL A 251 28.17 5.35 0.96
N MET A 252 28.86 5.84 2.00
CA MET A 252 28.97 7.28 2.27
C MET A 252 29.63 8.05 1.11
N SER A 253 30.63 7.44 0.46
CA SER A 253 31.30 8.03 -0.71
C SER A 253 30.42 8.01 -1.97
N ALA A 254 29.58 6.98 -2.15
CA ALA A 254 28.62 6.90 -3.23
C ALA A 254 27.45 7.87 -3.04
N LEU A 255 26.89 7.97 -1.82
CA LEU A 255 25.86 8.96 -1.46
C LEU A 255 26.33 10.40 -1.73
N ARG A 256 27.59 10.71 -1.38
CA ARG A 256 28.21 11.99 -1.74
C ARG A 256 28.14 12.26 -3.25
N ARG A 257 28.51 11.29 -4.09
CA ARG A 257 28.45 11.44 -5.56
C ARG A 257 27.02 11.60 -6.09
N VAL A 258 26.03 10.95 -5.47
CA VAL A 258 24.61 11.13 -5.80
C VAL A 258 24.15 12.56 -5.47
N PHE A 259 24.51 13.09 -4.30
CA PHE A 259 24.20 14.47 -3.93
C PHE A 259 24.95 15.51 -4.79
N GLU A 260 26.22 15.25 -5.12
CA GLU A 260 27.00 16.06 -6.08
C GLU A 260 26.33 16.08 -7.46
N GLY A 261 25.75 14.98 -7.93
CA GLY A 261 24.96 14.94 -9.16
C GLY A 261 23.79 15.93 -9.13
N TYR A 262 22.88 15.75 -8.17
CA TYR A 262 21.65 16.55 -8.09
C TYR A 262 21.85 18.03 -7.70
N GLU A 263 22.91 18.37 -6.95
CA GLU A 263 23.22 19.79 -6.64
C GLU A 263 23.79 20.52 -7.89
N ASN A 264 24.47 19.79 -8.80
CA ASN A 264 25.02 20.37 -10.03
C ASN A 264 24.03 20.41 -11.21
N ASP A 265 23.13 19.42 -11.34
CA ASP A 265 22.26 19.25 -12.52
C ASP A 265 21.02 20.18 -12.55
N THR A 266 20.96 21.16 -11.63
CA THR A 266 19.87 22.14 -11.43
C THR A 266 18.47 21.59 -11.11
N GLN A 267 18.20 20.30 -11.35
CA GLN A 267 16.96 19.61 -10.96
C GLN A 267 17.10 18.96 -9.58
N ILE A 268 16.64 19.66 -8.54
CA ILE A 268 16.61 19.16 -7.17
C ILE A 268 15.37 18.26 -6.99
N PRO A 269 15.51 17.00 -6.56
CA PRO A 269 14.36 16.12 -6.29
C PRO A 269 13.50 16.64 -5.14
N LEU A 270 12.19 16.40 -5.20
CA LEU A 270 11.29 16.78 -4.13
C LEU A 270 11.51 15.92 -2.87
N ALA A 271 11.88 14.64 -3.03
CA ALA A 271 12.19 13.77 -1.91
C ALA A 271 13.28 12.73 -2.21
N PHE A 272 14.12 12.46 -1.21
CA PHE A 272 14.95 11.27 -1.09
C PHE A 272 14.25 10.29 -0.15
N ILE A 273 13.86 9.13 -0.68
CA ILE A 273 13.30 7.99 0.06
C ILE A 273 14.46 7.05 0.35
N LEU A 274 14.91 7.05 1.60
CA LEU A 274 16.06 6.32 2.09
C LEU A 274 15.56 5.13 2.91
N CYS A 275 15.59 3.93 2.33
CA CYS A 275 15.21 2.71 3.03
C CYS A 275 16.45 2.06 3.67
N GLY A 276 16.26 1.51 4.88
CA GLY A 276 17.27 0.71 5.58
C GLY A 276 17.59 -0.62 4.86
N ASP A 277 18.31 -1.56 5.45
CA ASP A 277 18.96 -1.43 6.77
C ASP A 277 20.03 -0.32 6.74
N PHE A 278 20.11 0.53 7.78
CA PHE A 278 21.10 1.62 7.81
C PHE A 278 22.47 1.20 8.36
N CYS A 279 22.57 -0.01 8.90
CA CYS A 279 23.82 -0.67 9.25
C CYS A 279 23.77 -2.12 8.76
N LYS A 280 24.91 -2.65 8.32
CA LYS A 280 24.99 -4.01 7.79
C LYS A 280 24.58 -5.09 8.80
N ASP A 281 25.04 -4.94 10.04
CA ASP A 281 24.85 -5.85 11.15
C ASP A 281 23.91 -5.25 12.21
N SER A 282 22.94 -6.04 12.69
CA SER A 282 21.94 -5.63 13.69
C SER A 282 22.47 -5.51 15.12
N ALA A 283 23.71 -5.94 15.37
CA ALA A 283 24.35 -5.98 16.69
C ALA A 283 25.41 -4.88 16.86
N ILE A 284 25.29 -3.79 16.09
CA ILE A 284 26.20 -2.65 16.18
C ILE A 284 25.99 -1.88 17.49
N ASP A 285 27.06 -1.23 17.98
CA ASP A 285 26.99 -0.37 19.16
C ASP A 285 25.99 0.79 18.91
N PRO A 286 25.01 1.04 19.80
CA PRO A 286 24.08 2.15 19.66
C PRO A 286 24.73 3.53 19.45
N ASP A 287 25.91 3.78 20.05
CA ASP A 287 26.64 5.03 19.83
C ASP A 287 27.24 5.09 18.42
N VAL A 288 27.74 3.98 17.87
CA VAL A 288 28.21 3.89 16.47
C VAL A 288 27.05 4.12 15.47
N TYR A 289 25.88 3.56 15.72
CA TYR A 289 24.69 3.80 14.88
C TYR A 289 24.32 5.29 14.84
N LYS A 290 24.39 5.96 16.00
CA LYS A 290 24.13 7.40 16.16
C LYS A 290 25.21 8.27 15.53
N ASP A 291 26.47 7.84 15.57
CA ASP A 291 27.58 8.50 14.90
C ASP A 291 27.49 8.38 13.37
N ASN A 292 27.03 7.24 12.85
CA ASN A 292 26.74 7.06 11.42
C ASN A 292 25.64 8.01 10.94
N PHE A 293 24.53 8.13 11.67
CA PHE A 293 23.50 9.14 11.38
C PHE A 293 24.01 10.58 11.53
N SER A 294 24.94 10.82 12.45
CA SER A 294 25.60 12.10 12.63
C SER A 294 26.50 12.46 11.44
N ALA A 295 27.24 11.48 10.89
CA ALA A 295 28.05 11.65 9.68
C ALA A 295 27.17 11.89 8.44
N LEU A 296 26.08 11.14 8.28
CA LEU A 296 25.10 11.37 7.20
C LEU A 296 24.44 12.75 7.31
N THR A 297 24.17 13.22 8.53
CA THR A 297 23.65 14.58 8.75
C THR A 297 24.62 15.63 8.26
N ASP A 298 25.92 15.48 8.55
CA ASP A 298 26.94 16.44 8.12
C ASP A 298 27.13 16.39 6.59
N LEU A 299 27.14 15.19 5.99
CA LEU A 299 27.18 15.00 4.54
C LEU A 299 26.04 15.73 3.82
N ILE A 300 24.78 15.53 4.24
CA ILE A 300 23.63 16.22 3.63
C ILE A 300 23.75 17.74 3.82
N HIS A 301 24.24 18.19 4.98
CA HIS A 301 24.38 19.61 5.31
C HIS A 301 25.47 20.36 4.52
N GLU A 302 26.35 19.64 3.82
CA GLU A 302 27.28 20.22 2.82
C GLU A 302 26.54 20.67 1.55
N PHE A 303 25.52 19.93 1.11
CA PHE A 303 24.71 20.20 -0.09
C PHE A 303 23.48 21.04 0.24
N ARG A 304 23.62 22.37 0.17
CA ARG A 304 22.63 23.32 0.73
C ARG A 304 21.35 23.41 -0.09
N GLY A 305 21.42 23.27 -1.41
CA GLY A 305 20.25 23.23 -2.29
C GLY A 305 19.34 22.07 -1.91
N ILE A 306 19.88 20.86 -1.98
CA ILE A 306 19.22 19.62 -1.57
C ILE A 306 18.70 19.69 -0.12
N ALA A 307 19.56 20.03 0.86
CA ALA A 307 19.18 20.02 2.28
C ALA A 307 18.05 21.00 2.66
N THR A 308 17.82 22.03 1.84
CA THR A 308 16.79 23.05 2.06
C THR A 308 15.47 22.71 1.36
N HIS A 309 15.54 22.14 0.14
CA HIS A 309 14.37 21.97 -0.73
C HIS A 309 13.86 20.51 -0.79
N SER A 310 14.71 19.50 -0.62
CA SER A 310 14.29 18.10 -0.64
C SER A 310 13.77 17.64 0.72
N TYR A 311 12.76 16.76 0.71
CA TYR A 311 12.40 15.93 1.86
C TYR A 311 13.34 14.73 1.97
N PHE A 312 13.66 14.31 3.20
CA PHE A 312 14.44 13.11 3.47
C PHE A 312 13.59 12.15 4.29
N VAL A 313 13.03 11.12 3.64
CA VAL A 313 12.15 10.14 4.27
C VAL A 313 12.96 8.89 4.59
N PHE A 314 13.16 8.62 5.88
CA PHE A 314 13.88 7.44 6.37
C PHE A 314 12.89 6.33 6.75
N VAL A 315 13.02 5.17 6.12
CA VAL A 315 12.19 3.98 6.39
C VAL A 315 13.08 2.89 7.00
N PRO A 316 12.85 2.44 8.25
CA PRO A 316 13.70 1.45 8.90
C PRO A 316 13.59 0.08 8.23
N GLY A 317 14.69 -0.66 8.22
CA GLY A 317 14.76 -2.06 7.81
C GLY A 317 14.61 -3.05 8.96
N SER A 318 14.76 -4.34 8.64
CA SER A 318 14.60 -5.44 9.59
C SER A 318 15.67 -5.48 10.70
N LYS A 319 16.86 -4.89 10.44
CA LYS A 319 17.99 -4.85 11.36
C LYS A 319 18.13 -3.54 12.14
N ASP A 320 17.37 -2.52 11.77
CA ASP A 320 17.45 -1.20 12.41
C ASP A 320 16.83 -1.20 13.83
N PRO A 321 17.30 -0.34 14.75
CA PRO A 321 16.71 -0.20 16.08
C PRO A 321 15.23 0.21 16.00
N SER A 322 14.33 -0.72 16.35
CA SER A 322 12.88 -0.50 16.39
C SER A 322 12.29 -1.07 17.67
N MET A 323 11.33 -0.36 18.29
CA MET A 323 10.63 -0.86 19.48
C MET A 323 9.73 -2.06 19.17
N ALA A 324 9.40 -2.27 17.89
CA ALA A 324 8.68 -3.43 17.39
C ALA A 324 9.56 -4.71 17.32
N GLY A 325 10.88 -4.58 17.44
CA GLY A 325 11.84 -5.64 17.10
C GLY A 325 11.62 -6.13 15.66
N ASN A 326 11.65 -7.45 15.48
CA ASN A 326 11.38 -8.11 14.20
C ASN A 326 9.88 -8.38 13.97
N SER A 327 8.99 -7.44 14.30
CA SER A 327 7.54 -7.51 14.02
C SER A 327 7.09 -6.39 13.08
N LEU A 328 6.00 -6.58 12.34
CA LEU A 328 5.38 -5.53 11.52
C LEU A 328 4.07 -4.99 12.15
N PRO A 329 3.73 -3.72 11.94
CA PRO A 329 4.62 -2.66 11.43
C PRO A 329 5.79 -2.40 12.38
N GLN A 330 6.93 -1.94 11.84
CA GLN A 330 8.05 -1.46 12.64
C GLN A 330 7.87 0.03 12.98
N THR A 331 8.18 0.41 14.22
CA THR A 331 8.19 1.83 14.61
C THR A 331 9.30 2.58 13.89
N PRO A 332 9.16 3.91 13.69
CA PRO A 332 10.28 4.76 13.28
C PRO A 332 11.51 4.58 14.14
N ILE A 333 12.68 4.94 13.60
CA ILE A 333 13.95 4.95 14.33
C ILE A 333 13.84 5.90 15.53
N PRO A 334 14.14 5.45 16.77
CA PRO A 334 14.00 6.27 17.98
C PRO A 334 14.76 7.59 17.92
N ASP A 335 14.14 8.64 18.45
CA ASP A 335 14.63 10.02 18.34
C ASP A 335 16.05 10.23 18.87
N TRP A 336 16.49 9.43 19.85
CA TRP A 336 17.82 9.51 20.44
C TRP A 336 18.96 9.31 19.43
N PHE A 337 18.78 8.41 18.45
CA PHE A 337 19.77 8.19 17.37
C PHE A 337 19.81 9.35 16.37
N THR A 338 18.69 10.06 16.23
CA THR A 338 18.35 10.88 15.06
C THR A 338 18.08 12.35 15.42
N THR A 339 18.28 12.72 16.69
CA THR A 339 18.10 14.08 17.25
C THR A 339 18.92 15.12 16.50
N ARG A 340 20.20 14.82 16.23
CA ARG A 340 21.11 15.73 15.51
C ARG A 340 20.62 16.02 14.09
N MET A 341 20.07 15.01 13.41
CA MET A 341 19.55 15.14 12.07
C MET A 341 18.30 16.01 12.03
N ARG A 342 17.29 15.72 12.87
CA ARG A 342 16.07 16.54 12.95
C ARG A 342 16.34 18.00 13.33
N GLY A 343 17.38 18.25 14.13
CA GLY A 343 17.81 19.61 14.50
C GLY A 343 18.48 20.39 13.36
N LYS A 344 19.22 19.70 12.46
CA LYS A 344 19.93 20.35 11.34
C LYS A 344 19.16 20.36 10.02
N ILE A 345 18.30 19.37 9.77
CA ILE A 345 17.60 19.15 8.50
C ILE A 345 16.09 19.22 8.78
N ARG A 346 15.48 20.38 8.50
CA ARG A 346 14.06 20.64 8.80
C ARG A 346 13.10 19.68 8.08
N ARG A 347 13.47 19.18 6.90
CA ARG A 347 12.66 18.27 6.07
C ARG A 347 13.03 16.78 6.26
N ALA A 348 13.71 16.42 7.35
CA ALA A 348 13.99 15.01 7.69
C ALA A 348 12.79 14.37 8.43
N ILE A 349 12.20 13.35 7.81
CA ILE A 349 11.04 12.59 8.29
C ILE A 349 11.47 11.15 8.54
N PHE A 350 11.30 10.68 9.78
CA PHE A 350 11.53 9.28 10.14
C PHE A 350 10.19 8.58 10.22
N ALA A 351 9.95 7.64 9.31
CA ALA A 351 8.67 6.96 9.14
C ALA A 351 8.70 5.53 9.69
N SER A 352 7.54 4.91 9.84
CA SER A 352 7.41 3.47 10.11
C SER A 352 7.79 2.61 8.90
N ASN A 353 7.86 1.29 9.08
CA ASN A 353 7.94 0.33 7.98
C ASN A 353 6.81 -0.71 8.09
N PRO A 354 5.87 -0.81 7.13
CA PRO A 354 5.70 0.07 5.97
C PRO A 354 5.33 1.51 6.36
N CYS A 355 5.39 2.42 5.39
CA CYS A 355 4.76 3.74 5.47
C CYS A 355 4.09 4.08 4.14
N ARG A 356 3.35 5.19 4.11
CA ARG A 356 2.66 5.67 2.90
C ARG A 356 2.96 7.14 2.69
N ILE A 357 3.16 7.53 1.44
CA ILE A 357 3.29 8.93 1.04
C ILE A 357 2.06 9.27 0.20
N ARG A 358 1.32 10.30 0.60
CA ARG A 358 0.34 10.95 -0.28
C ARG A 358 1.02 12.12 -0.95
N TYR A 359 1.20 12.03 -2.27
CA TYR A 359 1.66 13.14 -3.09
C TYR A 359 0.55 13.55 -4.05
N CYS A 360 0.04 14.78 -3.92
CA CYS A 360 -1.10 15.27 -4.71
C CYS A 360 -2.30 14.28 -4.65
N THR A 361 -2.62 13.59 -5.75
CA THR A 361 -3.68 12.57 -5.82
C THR A 361 -3.15 11.13 -5.71
N GLN A 362 -1.83 10.95 -5.65
CA GLN A 362 -1.19 9.64 -5.60
C GLN A 362 -0.98 9.16 -4.17
N ASP A 363 -1.31 7.87 -3.96
CA ASP A 363 -0.97 7.12 -2.75
C ASP A 363 0.19 6.20 -3.12
N ILE A 364 1.35 6.41 -2.49
CA ILE A 364 2.57 5.63 -2.69
C ILE A 364 2.82 4.81 -1.43
N VAL A 365 2.94 3.49 -1.55
CA VAL A 365 3.25 2.60 -0.41
C VAL A 365 4.74 2.25 -0.45
N ILE A 366 5.44 2.39 0.67
CA ILE A 366 6.85 1.99 0.80
C ILE A 366 6.92 0.86 1.83
N PHE A 367 7.59 -0.23 1.44
CA PHE A 367 7.83 -1.38 2.30
C PHE A 367 9.26 -1.90 2.13
N ARG A 368 10.02 -1.89 3.22
CA ARG A 368 11.40 -2.39 3.30
C ARG A 368 11.40 -3.78 3.93
N GLU A 369 11.54 -4.82 3.10
CA GLU A 369 11.66 -6.20 3.56
C GLU A 369 12.36 -7.04 2.50
N ASP A 370 13.07 -8.11 2.89
CA ASP A 370 13.71 -9.05 1.97
C ASP A 370 12.68 -10.08 1.46
N LEU A 371 11.54 -9.56 0.99
CA LEU A 371 10.28 -10.26 0.81
C LEU A 371 10.40 -11.40 -0.22
N PHE A 372 11.07 -11.18 -1.34
CA PHE A 372 11.30 -12.18 -2.39
C PHE A 372 11.95 -13.44 -1.80
N SER A 373 13.01 -13.26 -1.00
CA SER A 373 13.74 -14.37 -0.39
C SER A 373 12.89 -15.14 0.63
N ARG A 374 11.96 -14.45 1.32
CA ARG A 374 11.05 -15.07 2.30
C ARG A 374 9.89 -15.79 1.61
N LEU A 375 9.28 -15.21 0.57
CA LEU A 375 8.27 -15.86 -0.26
C LEU A 375 8.85 -17.14 -0.89
N TRP A 376 10.06 -17.07 -1.45
CA TRP A 376 10.73 -18.21 -2.08
C TRP A 376 10.94 -19.37 -1.11
N ARG A 377 11.46 -19.10 0.10
CA ARG A 377 11.71 -20.12 1.12
C ARG A 377 10.46 -20.75 1.73
N ASN A 378 9.28 -20.10 1.60
CA ASN A 378 8.02 -20.56 2.19
C ASN A 378 6.95 -20.86 1.14
N SER A 379 7.35 -21.02 -0.13
CA SER A 379 6.45 -21.45 -1.19
C SER A 379 6.12 -22.94 -1.03
N LEU A 380 4.83 -23.27 -0.93
CA LEU A 380 4.31 -24.63 -0.75
C LEU A 380 4.60 -25.52 -1.96
N LYS A 381 4.62 -24.92 -3.16
CA LYS A 381 5.06 -25.54 -4.42
C LYS A 381 5.93 -24.52 -5.16
N PHE A 382 7.13 -24.92 -5.59
CA PHE A 382 8.09 -23.98 -6.19
C PHE A 382 7.59 -23.46 -7.56
N PRO A 383 7.72 -22.15 -7.84
CA PRO A 383 7.45 -21.60 -9.17
C PRO A 383 8.39 -22.16 -10.24
N ARG A 384 7.93 -22.23 -11.50
CA ARG A 384 8.68 -22.77 -12.64
C ARG A 384 9.69 -21.77 -13.23
N MET A 385 10.57 -21.22 -12.39
CA MET A 385 11.54 -20.17 -12.73
C MET A 385 12.43 -20.42 -13.97
N THR A 386 12.55 -21.66 -14.46
CA THR A 386 13.27 -21.97 -15.71
C THR A 386 12.48 -21.67 -16.98
N GLU A 387 11.16 -21.50 -16.88
CA GLU A 387 10.24 -21.18 -17.97
C GLU A 387 9.83 -19.69 -17.97
N ASP A 388 10.09 -18.98 -16.86
CA ASP A 388 9.62 -17.61 -16.61
C ASP A 388 10.69 -16.57 -16.96
N GLU A 389 10.40 -15.70 -17.94
CA GLU A 389 11.34 -14.68 -18.46
C GLU A 389 11.72 -13.58 -17.44
N ASP A 390 10.98 -13.44 -16.35
CA ASP A 390 11.17 -12.39 -15.36
C ASP A 390 10.72 -12.84 -13.95
N PRO A 391 11.66 -13.21 -13.06
CA PRO A 391 11.33 -13.69 -11.71
C PRO A 391 10.67 -12.61 -10.84
N THR A 392 10.82 -11.33 -11.18
CA THR A 392 10.26 -10.21 -10.39
C THR A 392 8.73 -10.10 -10.53
N LYS A 393 8.15 -10.67 -11.60
CA LYS A 393 6.70 -10.79 -11.76
C LYS A 393 6.05 -11.64 -10.66
N HIS A 394 6.74 -12.63 -10.10
CA HIS A 394 6.18 -13.49 -9.05
C HIS A 394 5.90 -12.73 -7.77
N ILE A 395 6.84 -11.91 -7.29
CA ILE A 395 6.66 -11.10 -6.08
C ILE A 395 5.59 -10.01 -6.30
N VAL A 396 5.64 -9.30 -7.43
CA VAL A 396 4.65 -8.25 -7.75
C VAL A 396 3.23 -8.83 -7.77
N ARG A 397 3.01 -9.92 -8.51
CA ARG A 397 1.70 -10.55 -8.60
C ARG A 397 1.22 -11.08 -7.25
N THR A 398 2.09 -11.73 -6.48
CA THR A 398 1.74 -12.25 -5.15
C THR A 398 1.29 -11.13 -4.21
N VAL A 399 2.00 -10.00 -4.17
CA VAL A 399 1.66 -8.89 -3.26
C VAL A 399 0.39 -8.15 -3.70
N ILE A 400 0.21 -7.93 -5.00
CA ILE A 400 -0.96 -7.21 -5.55
C ILE A 400 -2.23 -8.07 -5.52
N ASP A 401 -2.19 -9.32 -5.98
CA ASP A 401 -3.38 -10.18 -6.00
C ASP A 401 -3.85 -10.53 -4.57
N GLN A 402 -2.93 -10.76 -3.63
CA GLN A 402 -3.26 -10.95 -2.21
C GLN A 402 -3.77 -9.66 -1.53
N GLY A 403 -3.58 -8.48 -2.13
CA GLY A 403 -3.96 -7.20 -1.53
C GLY A 403 -3.27 -6.93 -0.18
N HIS A 404 -2.05 -7.45 0.03
CA HIS A 404 -1.36 -7.41 1.31
C HIS A 404 0.16 -7.43 1.16
N LEU A 405 0.87 -6.54 1.85
CA LEU A 405 2.33 -6.39 1.74
C LEU A 405 3.13 -7.62 2.22
N CYS A 406 2.58 -8.39 3.15
CA CYS A 406 3.24 -9.57 3.70
C CYS A 406 2.31 -10.80 3.68
N PRO A 407 2.17 -11.47 2.52
CA PRO A 407 1.43 -12.73 2.39
C PRO A 407 2.37 -13.90 2.72
N ILE A 408 2.72 -13.99 4.00
CA ILE A 408 3.69 -14.95 4.58
C ILE A 408 3.17 -15.39 5.96
N PRO A 409 3.46 -16.63 6.42
CA PRO A 409 3.07 -17.08 7.75
C PRO A 409 3.56 -16.18 8.87
N LEU A 410 2.70 -15.96 9.89
CA LEU A 410 3.03 -15.18 11.09
C LEU A 410 4.20 -15.76 11.90
N THR A 411 4.51 -17.05 11.72
CA THR A 411 5.67 -17.74 12.29
C THR A 411 7.00 -17.28 11.67
N VAL A 412 6.97 -16.90 10.39
CA VAL A 412 8.14 -16.45 9.61
C VAL A 412 8.29 -14.94 9.67
N ARG A 413 7.17 -14.21 9.62
CA ARG A 413 7.12 -12.76 9.77
C ARG A 413 6.00 -12.35 10.73
N PRO A 414 6.31 -12.13 12.02
CA PRO A 414 5.33 -11.68 13.00
C PRO A 414 4.71 -10.33 12.62
N ILE A 415 3.40 -10.21 12.82
CA ILE A 415 2.61 -8.98 12.62
C ILE A 415 1.81 -8.73 13.91
N PHE A 416 1.79 -7.47 14.38
CA PHE A 416 0.90 -7.05 15.47
C PHE A 416 -0.55 -7.12 15.00
N TRP A 417 -1.34 -8.03 15.57
CA TRP A 417 -2.65 -8.41 15.01
C TRP A 417 -3.60 -7.23 14.81
N SER A 418 -3.66 -6.30 15.77
CA SER A 418 -4.48 -5.08 15.70
C SER A 418 -4.08 -4.12 14.57
N PHE A 419 -2.85 -4.21 14.06
CA PHE A 419 -2.25 -3.32 13.06
C PHE A 419 -2.12 -3.95 11.66
N ASP A 420 -2.65 -5.15 11.42
CA ASP A 420 -2.60 -5.81 10.11
C ASP A 420 -3.21 -4.94 8.99
N HIS A 421 -4.25 -4.18 9.32
CA HIS A 421 -4.91 -3.24 8.42
C HIS A 421 -3.95 -2.23 7.76
N ALA A 422 -2.84 -1.89 8.40
CA ALA A 422 -1.84 -0.95 7.85
C ALA A 422 -0.98 -1.57 6.73
N LEU A 423 -0.81 -2.90 6.73
CA LEU A 423 -0.09 -3.66 5.70
C LEU A 423 -0.96 -3.99 4.46
N ARG A 424 -2.26 -3.67 4.52
CA ARG A 424 -3.23 -3.98 3.46
C ARG A 424 -3.07 -3.06 2.24
N LEU A 425 -2.97 -3.66 1.05
CA LEU A 425 -3.03 -2.97 -0.24
C LEU A 425 -4.48 -2.93 -0.75
N TYR A 426 -5.33 -2.23 0.00
CA TYR A 426 -6.71 -1.97 -0.39
C TYR A 426 -7.12 -0.55 0.02
N PRO A 427 -7.49 0.35 -0.93
CA PRO A 427 -7.34 0.21 -2.39
C PRO A 427 -5.87 -0.06 -2.79
N LEU A 428 -5.67 -0.62 -3.99
CA LEU A 428 -4.32 -0.72 -4.57
C LEU A 428 -3.66 0.67 -4.66
N PRO A 429 -2.35 0.80 -4.39
CA PRO A 429 -1.69 2.11 -4.44
C PRO A 429 -1.43 2.55 -5.89
N HIS A 430 -1.07 3.82 -6.07
CA HIS A 430 -0.63 4.34 -7.36
C HIS A 430 0.80 3.88 -7.70
N ALA A 431 1.67 3.83 -6.68
CA ALA A 431 2.96 3.18 -6.77
C ALA A 431 3.27 2.36 -5.51
N LEU A 432 3.99 1.26 -5.70
CA LEU A 432 4.40 0.35 -4.65
C LEU A 432 5.93 0.20 -4.69
N ILE A 433 6.61 0.75 -3.70
CA ILE A 433 8.06 0.66 -3.53
C ILE A 433 8.36 -0.54 -2.63
N LEU A 434 8.80 -1.64 -3.25
CA LEU A 434 9.32 -2.82 -2.58
C LEU A 434 10.84 -2.67 -2.46
N ALA A 435 11.29 -2.14 -1.33
CA ALA A 435 12.70 -2.04 -1.00
C ALA A 435 13.22 -3.43 -0.58
N ASP A 436 13.58 -4.24 -1.58
CA ASP A 436 14.08 -5.61 -1.44
C ASP A 436 15.57 -5.67 -1.86
N GLN A 437 16.24 -6.77 -1.57
CA GLN A 437 17.59 -7.10 -2.06
C GLN A 437 17.58 -7.79 -3.44
N CYS A 438 16.41 -8.11 -3.99
CA CYS A 438 16.27 -8.62 -5.36
C CYS A 438 16.80 -7.65 -6.43
N GLU A 439 16.84 -8.09 -7.69
CA GLU A 439 17.22 -7.24 -8.81
C GLU A 439 16.32 -5.99 -8.94
N SER A 440 16.89 -4.88 -9.43
CA SER A 440 16.14 -3.64 -9.60
C SER A 440 15.15 -3.73 -10.75
N PHE A 441 13.87 -3.58 -10.45
CA PHE A 441 12.78 -3.59 -11.43
C PHE A 441 11.89 -2.35 -11.31
N GLY A 442 11.14 -2.08 -12.39
CA GLY A 442 10.09 -1.07 -12.45
C GLY A 442 9.05 -1.53 -13.47
N MET A 443 7.88 -1.96 -13.01
CA MET A 443 6.83 -2.52 -13.86
C MET A 443 5.44 -2.10 -13.38
N THR A 444 4.45 -2.07 -14.26
CA THR A 444 3.07 -1.74 -13.90
C THR A 444 2.19 -2.97 -13.97
N TYR A 445 1.42 -3.23 -12.90
CA TYR A 445 0.47 -4.34 -12.82
C TYR A 445 -0.84 -3.85 -12.18
N GLU A 446 -1.98 -4.13 -12.81
CA GLU A 446 -3.33 -3.73 -12.36
C GLU A 446 -3.45 -2.24 -11.97
N GLY A 447 -2.78 -1.37 -12.73
CA GLY A 447 -2.73 0.08 -12.52
C GLY A 447 -1.74 0.57 -11.45
N THR A 448 -1.10 -0.33 -10.70
CA THR A 448 -0.07 -0.01 -9.71
C THR A 448 1.32 -0.03 -10.36
N HIS A 449 2.13 1.02 -10.20
CA HIS A 449 3.54 0.98 -10.61
C HIS A 449 4.44 0.42 -9.48
N CYS A 450 4.93 -0.81 -9.65
CA CYS A 450 5.76 -1.52 -8.69
C CYS A 450 7.25 -1.30 -8.98
N ILE A 451 8.01 -0.90 -7.95
CA ILE A 451 9.39 -0.45 -8.04
C ILE A 451 10.25 -1.20 -7.02
N SER A 452 11.41 -1.71 -7.43
CA SER A 452 12.49 -2.12 -6.53
C SER A 452 13.78 -1.37 -6.88
N PRO A 453 14.39 -0.60 -5.95
CA PRO A 453 15.69 0.03 -6.17
C PRO A 453 16.85 -0.99 -6.15
N SER A 454 16.63 -2.22 -5.71
CA SER A 454 17.67 -3.16 -5.25
C SER A 454 18.47 -2.62 -4.06
N SER A 455 19.46 -3.39 -3.61
CA SER A 455 20.36 -3.03 -2.51
C SER A 455 21.55 -2.22 -3.03
N PHE A 456 21.60 -0.94 -2.64
CA PHE A 456 22.58 0.05 -3.09
C PHE A 456 24.06 -0.44 -3.05
N PRO A 457 24.61 -0.97 -1.94
CA PRO A 457 26.01 -1.43 -1.89
C PRO A 457 26.31 -2.67 -2.74
N THR A 458 25.29 -3.43 -3.16
CA THR A 458 25.46 -4.68 -3.93
C THR A 458 25.10 -4.54 -5.41
N SER A 459 24.42 -3.47 -5.80
CA SER A 459 23.98 -3.21 -7.18
C SER A 459 24.83 -2.12 -7.86
N ASP A 460 26.15 -2.12 -7.61
CA ASP A 460 27.10 -1.10 -8.08
C ASP A 460 26.69 0.36 -7.75
N PHE A 461 26.04 0.55 -6.61
CA PHE A 461 25.46 1.84 -6.17
C PHE A 461 24.36 2.38 -7.09
N SER A 462 23.61 1.51 -7.76
CA SER A 462 22.43 1.92 -8.54
C SER A 462 21.27 2.37 -7.64
N TRP A 463 20.46 3.30 -8.13
CA TRP A 463 19.21 3.71 -7.50
C TRP A 463 18.06 3.79 -8.52
N ARG A 464 16.85 4.11 -8.05
CA ARG A 464 15.75 4.46 -8.95
C ARG A 464 15.20 5.84 -8.66
N THR A 465 14.64 6.45 -9.68
CA THR A 465 13.83 7.66 -9.58
C THR A 465 12.38 7.32 -9.93
N TYR A 466 11.41 7.98 -9.30
CA TYR A 466 10.00 7.91 -9.66
C TYR A 466 9.48 9.29 -10.01
N TYR A 467 8.78 9.39 -11.14
CA TYR A 467 8.20 10.64 -11.65
C TYR A 467 6.68 10.59 -11.50
N PRO A 468 6.08 11.29 -10.52
CA PRO A 468 4.63 11.23 -10.32
C PRO A 468 3.83 11.67 -11.55
N ALA A 469 4.26 12.70 -12.27
CA ALA A 469 3.55 13.25 -13.42
C ALA A 469 3.30 12.22 -14.54
N THR A 470 4.24 11.32 -14.77
CA THR A 470 4.20 10.27 -15.81
C THR A 470 3.96 8.86 -15.24
N ARG A 471 4.06 8.68 -13.92
CA ARG A 471 3.91 7.43 -13.17
C ARG A 471 4.87 6.31 -13.60
N VAL A 472 6.07 6.68 -14.05
CA VAL A 472 7.15 5.74 -14.42
C VAL A 472 8.35 5.85 -13.48
N SER A 473 9.23 4.83 -13.51
CA SER A 473 10.50 4.84 -12.78
C SER A 473 11.70 4.50 -13.64
N GLU A 474 12.76 5.29 -13.49
CA GLU A 474 14.04 5.11 -14.20
C GLU A 474 15.11 4.55 -13.25
N LYS A 475 16.03 3.74 -13.78
CA LYS A 475 17.19 3.23 -13.06
C LYS A 475 18.42 4.06 -13.42
N TRP A 476 19.23 4.38 -12.42
CA TRP A 476 20.46 5.15 -12.49
C TRP A 476 21.61 4.35 -11.88
#